data_AF-K5WCF5-F1
#
_entry.id   AF-K5WCF5-F1
#
_cell.length_a   1.000
_cell.length_b   1.000
_cell.length_c   1.000
_cell.angle_alpha   90.00
_cell.angle_beta   90.00
_cell.angle_gamma   90.00
#
_symmetry.space_group_name_H-M   'P 1'
#
loop_
_entity.id
_entity.type
_entity.pdbx_description
1 polymer ?
#
loop_
_entity_poly.entity_id
_entity_poly.type
_entity_poly.pdbx_seq_one_letter_code
_entity_poly.pdbx_strand_id
1 'polypeptide(L)'
;MEAPKKVNAYDWYESFAQVLETQRERVRAKEREENSKQKGKGTKGGSKSPKKGRRKGKAKGEERVEAEDEGHEVDEVDEEWQAELQARFIRALHELDYMGFVKHTGRKADHIVKTIYEVYE
;
A
#
# COMPACT_ATOMS: atom_id res chain seq x y z
N MET A 1 -11.82 -0.67 -23.57
CA MET A 1 -12.27 -0.83 -22.16
C MET A 1 -13.41 -1.84 -22.12
N GLU A 2 -13.18 -3.08 -21.67
CA GLU A 2 -14.15 -4.20 -21.77
C GLU A 2 -15.08 -4.39 -20.56
N ALA A 3 -15.28 -3.38 -19.70
CA ALA A 3 -16.23 -3.58 -18.60
C ALA A 3 -17.68 -3.57 -19.13
N PRO A 4 -18.54 -4.53 -18.72
CA PRO A 4 -19.92 -4.63 -19.16
C PRO A 4 -20.70 -3.33 -18.87
N LYS A 5 -21.77 -3.09 -19.64
CA LYS A 5 -22.64 -1.90 -19.56
C LYS A 5 -23.10 -1.55 -18.13
N LYS A 6 -23.14 -2.55 -17.24
CA LYS A 6 -23.31 -2.39 -15.80
C LYS A 6 -22.07 -2.89 -15.08
N VAL A 7 -21.56 -2.09 -14.16
CA VAL A 7 -20.41 -2.42 -13.32
C VAL A 7 -20.87 -2.45 -11.87
N ASN A 8 -20.44 -3.45 -11.11
CA ASN A 8 -20.59 -3.48 -9.66
C ASN A 8 -19.51 -2.55 -9.06
N ALA A 9 -19.93 -1.59 -8.23
CA ALA A 9 -19.03 -0.62 -7.62
C ALA A 9 -17.99 -1.29 -6.71
N TYR A 10 -18.36 -2.38 -6.03
CA TYR A 10 -17.46 -3.11 -5.14
C TYR A 10 -16.37 -3.86 -5.93
N ASP A 11 -16.75 -4.64 -6.95
CA ASP A 11 -15.78 -5.35 -7.81
C ASP A 11 -14.84 -4.37 -8.52
N TRP A 12 -15.35 -3.17 -8.85
CA TRP A 12 -14.53 -2.10 -9.40
C TRP A 12 -13.58 -1.48 -8.37
N TYR A 13 -14.03 -1.28 -7.13
CA TYR A 13 -13.18 -0.85 -6.02
C TYR A 13 -12.04 -1.84 -5.76
N GLU A 14 -12.32 -3.14 -5.72
CA GLU A 14 -11.28 -4.16 -5.53
C GLU A 14 -10.23 -4.12 -6.66
N SER A 15 -10.69 -3.99 -7.90
CA SER A 15 -9.79 -3.83 -9.06
C SER A 15 -8.95 -2.55 -8.96
N PHE A 16 -9.54 -1.46 -8.47
CA PHE A 16 -8.86 -0.19 -8.24
C PHE A 16 -7.80 -0.28 -7.13
N ALA A 17 -8.15 -0.91 -6.00
CA ALA A 17 -7.25 -1.13 -4.87
C ALA A 17 -6.04 -1.97 -5.29
N GLN A 18 -6.25 -3.08 -6.01
CA GLN A 18 -5.17 -3.96 -6.47
C GLN A 18 -4.13 -3.23 -7.34
N VAL A 19 -4.59 -2.31 -8.21
CA VAL A 19 -3.69 -1.50 -9.05
C VAL A 19 -2.84 -0.56 -8.19
N LEU A 20 -3.44 0.08 -7.18
CA LEU A 20 -2.73 1.01 -6.31
C LEU A 20 -1.79 0.30 -5.33
N GLU A 21 -2.15 -0.88 -4.85
CA GLU A 21 -1.26 -1.74 -4.05
C GLU A 21 -0.01 -2.12 -4.86
N THR A 22 -0.18 -2.53 -6.12
CA THR A 22 0.94 -2.82 -7.01
C THR A 22 1.85 -1.59 -7.21
N GLN A 23 1.28 -0.39 -7.27
CA GLN A 23 2.05 0.85 -7.37
C GLN A 23 2.80 1.15 -6.06
N ARG A 24 2.15 1.00 -4.89
CA ARG A 24 2.75 1.17 -3.55
C ARG A 24 3.95 0.23 -3.38
N GLU A 25 3.81 -1.04 -3.78
CA GLU A 25 4.89 -2.03 -3.74
C GLU A 25 6.08 -1.63 -4.62
N ARG A 26 5.82 -1.16 -5.84
CA ARG A 26 6.88 -0.70 -6.76
C ARG A 26 7.64 0.51 -6.21
N VAL A 27 6.95 1.45 -5.57
CA VAL A 27 7.58 2.61 -4.93
C VAL A 27 8.45 2.16 -3.76
N ARG A 28 7.91 1.33 -2.86
CA ARG A 28 8.66 0.76 -1.72
C ARG A 28 9.87 -0.05 -2.17
N ALA A 29 9.75 -0.82 -3.26
CA ALA A 29 10.86 -1.58 -3.83
C ALA A 29 11.99 -0.67 -4.32
N LYS A 30 11.66 0.43 -5.02
CA LYS A 30 12.63 1.43 -5.46
C LYS A 30 13.32 2.12 -4.29
N GLU A 31 12.56 2.54 -3.27
CA GLU A 31 13.12 3.17 -2.06
C GLU A 31 14.10 2.25 -1.33
N ARG A 32 13.79 0.94 -1.23
CA ARG A 32 14.69 -0.06 -0.66
C ARG A 32 15.96 -0.22 -1.49
N GLU A 33 15.85 -0.24 -2.82
CA GLU A 33 17.00 -0.33 -3.72
C GLU A 33 17.90 0.91 -3.60
N GLU A 34 17.34 2.12 -3.57
CA GLU A 34 18.08 3.37 -3.41
C GLU A 34 18.81 3.44 -2.06
N ASN A 35 18.12 3.10 -0.97
CA ASN A 35 18.71 3.08 0.38
C ASN A 35 19.85 2.04 0.48
N SER A 36 19.74 0.91 -0.21
CA SER A 36 20.81 -0.11 -0.28
C SER A 36 22.05 0.37 -1.04
N LYS A 37 21.88 1.14 -2.13
CA LYS A 37 22.99 1.73 -2.90
C LYS A 37 23.71 2.83 -2.12
N GLN A 38 22.99 3.57 -1.28
CA GLN A 38 23.56 4.63 -0.44
C GLN A 38 24.41 4.08 0.72
N LYS A 39 24.03 2.93 1.29
CA LYS A 39 24.84 2.21 2.30
C LYS A 39 26.12 1.55 1.75
N GLY A 40 26.18 1.26 0.44
CA GLY A 40 27.34 0.61 -0.19
C GLY A 40 28.53 1.53 -0.53
N LYS A 41 28.37 2.86 -0.43
CA LYS A 41 29.39 3.86 -0.82
C LYS A 41 30.22 4.41 0.34
N GLY A 42 30.11 3.84 1.55
CA GLY A 42 30.90 4.21 2.71
C GLY A 42 31.60 3.02 3.34
N THR A 43 32.89 2.82 3.01
CA THR A 43 33.97 2.06 3.71
C THR A 43 34.81 1.18 2.80
N LYS A 44 35.49 1.78 1.81
CA LYS A 44 36.81 1.29 1.37
C LYS A 44 37.88 2.20 1.97
N GLY A 45 38.23 1.94 3.23
CA GLY A 45 39.34 2.57 3.94
C GLY A 45 39.73 1.69 5.11
N GLY A 46 41.00 1.26 5.16
CA GLY A 46 41.54 0.24 6.08
C GLY A 46 41.21 0.47 7.56
N SER A 47 41.26 -0.54 8.43
CA SER A 47 42.44 -1.36 8.68
C SER A 47 42.08 -2.52 9.62
N LYS A 48 42.77 -3.64 9.43
CA LYS A 48 42.75 -4.80 10.33
C LYS A 48 43.37 -4.39 11.68
N SER A 49 42.73 -4.75 12.80
CA SER A 49 43.42 -5.08 14.05
C SER A 49 42.52 -5.90 15.00
N PRO A 50 42.98 -7.07 15.48
CA PRO A 50 42.23 -7.94 16.39
C PRO A 50 42.65 -7.68 17.84
N LYS A 51 41.71 -7.45 18.76
CA LYS A 51 41.98 -7.56 20.22
C LYS A 51 40.91 -8.34 20.97
N LYS A 52 41.24 -9.62 21.10
CA LYS A 52 40.97 -10.58 22.18
C LYS A 52 40.66 -9.92 23.55
N GLY A 53 39.52 -10.25 24.15
CA GLY A 53 39.13 -9.77 25.49
C GLY A 53 38.04 -10.63 26.13
N ARG A 54 38.43 -11.82 26.57
CA ARG A 54 37.63 -12.83 27.30
C ARG A 54 37.38 -12.34 28.73
N ARG A 55 36.13 -12.15 29.17
CA ARG A 55 35.76 -12.30 30.59
C ARG A 55 34.26 -12.53 30.82
N LYS A 56 34.04 -13.56 31.62
CA LYS A 56 32.82 -14.27 32.00
C LYS A 56 32.30 -13.69 33.31
N GLY A 57 31.02 -13.35 33.38
CA GLY A 57 30.27 -12.99 34.59
C GLY A 57 28.79 -12.94 34.26
N LYS A 58 28.07 -14.06 34.36
CA LYS A 58 27.18 -14.45 35.47
C LYS A 58 26.02 -13.46 35.67
N ALA A 59 24.90 -13.82 35.02
CA ALA A 59 23.60 -13.19 35.05
C ALA A 59 22.95 -13.18 36.44
N LYS A 60 22.08 -12.20 36.70
CA LYS A 60 20.61 -12.37 36.70
C LYS A 60 19.97 -11.05 37.17
N GLY A 61 19.74 -10.14 36.21
CA GLY A 61 18.92 -8.94 36.40
C GLY A 61 17.51 -9.22 35.90
N GLU A 62 16.54 -8.73 36.65
CA GLU A 62 15.12 -8.63 36.32
C GLU A 62 14.87 -7.87 35.01
N GLU A 63 13.65 -8.08 34.51
CA GLU A 63 12.93 -7.27 33.52
C GLU A 63 13.24 -7.50 32.04
N ARG A 64 12.28 -8.15 31.35
CA ARG A 64 11.89 -7.82 29.99
C ARG A 64 10.48 -8.36 29.72
N VAL A 65 9.48 -7.54 29.99
CA VAL A 65 8.17 -7.66 29.34
C VAL A 65 8.12 -6.53 28.33
N GLU A 66 8.64 -6.78 27.13
CA GLU A 66 8.44 -5.92 25.96
C GLU A 66 8.49 -6.81 24.72
N ALA A 67 7.32 -7.31 24.32
CA ALA A 67 7.14 -8.04 23.07
C ALA A 67 5.66 -8.08 22.65
N GLU A 68 4.91 -6.97 22.72
CA GLU A 68 3.51 -6.94 22.24
C GLU A 68 3.10 -5.61 21.56
N ASP A 69 4.04 -4.84 20.99
CA ASP A 69 3.73 -3.51 20.39
C ASP A 69 4.12 -3.37 18.90
N GLU A 70 4.65 -4.41 18.25
CA GLU A 70 4.95 -4.36 16.81
C GLU A 70 3.82 -4.92 15.93
N GLY A 71 2.83 -5.61 16.52
CA GLY A 71 1.70 -6.17 15.76
C GLY A 71 0.58 -5.16 15.52
N HIS A 72 0.38 -4.23 16.45
CA HIS A 72 -0.74 -3.29 16.42
C HIS A 72 -0.52 -2.15 15.41
N GLU A 73 0.70 -1.60 15.33
CA GLU A 73 1.03 -0.51 14.40
C GLU A 73 0.90 -0.93 12.92
N VAL A 74 1.17 -2.19 12.59
CA VAL A 74 1.11 -2.67 11.20
C VAL A 74 -0.33 -2.81 10.73
N ASP A 75 -1.20 -3.31 11.59
CA ASP A 75 -2.64 -3.44 11.31
C ASP A 75 -3.29 -2.05 11.17
N GLU A 76 -2.96 -1.08 12.04
CA GLU A 76 -3.48 0.29 11.95
C GLU A 76 -3.05 0.99 10.65
N VAL A 77 -1.78 0.89 10.26
CA VAL A 77 -1.27 1.51 9.02
C VAL A 77 -1.94 0.94 7.76
N ASP A 78 -2.28 -0.34 7.77
CA ASP A 78 -2.97 -0.96 6.65
C ASP A 78 -4.47 -0.65 6.65
N GLU A 79 -5.12 -0.52 7.81
CA GLU A 79 -6.50 -0.03 7.93
C GLU A 79 -6.63 1.43 7.45
N GLU A 80 -5.72 2.31 7.85
CA GLU A 80 -5.66 3.71 7.41
C GLU A 80 -5.49 3.80 5.89
N TRP A 81 -4.63 2.95 5.33
CA TRP A 81 -4.43 2.86 3.89
C TRP A 81 -5.70 2.41 3.16
N GLN A 82 -6.40 1.40 3.67
CA GLN A 82 -7.67 0.95 3.10
C GLN A 82 -8.74 2.05 3.17
N ALA A 83 -8.84 2.76 4.30
CA ALA A 83 -9.76 3.88 4.45
C ALA A 83 -9.43 5.02 3.45
N GLU A 84 -8.15 5.31 3.24
CA GLU A 84 -7.71 6.28 2.24
C GLU A 84 -8.07 5.84 0.82
N LEU A 85 -7.84 4.57 0.46
CA LEU A 85 -8.22 4.00 -0.83
C LEU A 85 -9.72 4.14 -1.08
N GLN A 86 -10.53 3.82 -0.08
CA GLN A 86 -11.98 3.94 -0.15
C GLN A 86 -12.40 5.40 -0.39
N ALA A 87 -11.83 6.36 0.35
CA ALA A 87 -12.14 7.77 0.18
C ALA A 87 -11.75 8.29 -1.21
N ARG A 88 -10.57 7.89 -1.71
CA ARG A 88 -10.09 8.24 -3.05
C ARG A 88 -10.99 7.66 -4.14
N PHE A 89 -11.43 6.41 -3.97
CA PHE A 89 -12.35 5.76 -4.91
C PHE A 89 -13.71 6.47 -4.98
N ILE A 90 -14.34 6.72 -3.83
CA ILE A 90 -15.65 7.40 -3.78
C ILE A 90 -15.56 8.79 -4.41
N ARG A 91 -14.49 9.53 -4.13
CA ARG A 91 -14.26 10.85 -4.74
C ARG A 91 -14.16 10.77 -6.26
N ALA A 92 -13.33 9.87 -6.78
CA ALA A 92 -13.18 9.68 -8.23
C ALA A 92 -14.50 9.23 -8.88
N LEU A 93 -15.27 8.37 -8.21
CA LEU A 93 -16.57 7.92 -8.66
C LEU A 93 -17.57 9.08 -8.78
N HIS A 94 -17.60 9.98 -7.79
CA HIS A 94 -18.43 11.18 -7.82
C HIS A 94 -18.01 12.15 -8.94
N GLU A 95 -16.70 12.32 -9.16
CA GLU A 95 -16.19 13.15 -10.27
C GLU A 95 -16.63 12.58 -11.64
N LEU A 96 -16.60 11.25 -11.79
CA LEU A 96 -17.07 10.58 -13.01
C LEU A 96 -18.58 10.69 -13.22
N ASP A 97 -19.40 10.67 -12.15
CA ASP A 97 -20.84 10.91 -12.25
C ASP A 97 -21.15 12.38 -12.59
N TYR A 98 -20.42 13.31 -11.97
CA TYR A 98 -20.54 14.75 -12.23
C TYR A 98 -20.25 15.09 -13.70
N MET A 99 -19.17 14.54 -14.25
CA MET A 99 -18.83 14.69 -15.67
C MET A 99 -19.76 13.89 -16.60
N GLY A 100 -20.61 13.02 -16.05
CA GLY A 100 -21.56 12.23 -16.80
C GLY A 100 -20.95 11.05 -17.56
N PHE A 101 -19.80 10.52 -17.11
CA PHE A 101 -19.18 9.28 -17.62
C PHE A 101 -19.81 8.02 -17.01
N VAL A 102 -20.40 8.17 -15.83
CA VAL A 102 -21.03 7.10 -15.04
C VAL A 102 -22.38 7.60 -14.53
N LYS A 103 -23.35 6.70 -14.36
CA LYS A 103 -24.62 6.97 -13.66
C LYS A 103 -24.91 5.90 -12.62
N HIS A 104 -25.25 6.33 -11.42
CA HIS A 104 -25.82 5.47 -10.39
C HIS A 104 -27.22 5.00 -10.83
N THR A 105 -27.48 3.69 -10.75
CA THR A 105 -28.80 3.13 -11.09
C THR A 105 -29.52 2.71 -9.81
N GLY A 106 -30.67 3.33 -9.50
CA GLY A 106 -31.52 2.92 -8.39
C GLY A 106 -32.18 1.53 -8.52
N ARG A 107 -32.00 0.83 -9.65
CA ARG A 107 -32.61 -0.50 -9.88
C ARG A 107 -31.90 -1.66 -9.16
N LYS A 108 -30.59 -1.56 -8.89
CA LYS A 108 -29.81 -2.57 -8.17
C LYS A 108 -28.79 -1.85 -7.32
N ALA A 109 -28.76 -2.15 -6.02
CA ALA A 109 -27.83 -1.54 -5.09
C ALA A 109 -26.38 -1.68 -5.60
N ASP A 110 -25.60 -0.62 -5.45
CA ASP A 110 -24.17 -0.56 -5.72
C ASP A 110 -23.77 -0.86 -7.17
N HIS A 111 -24.72 -0.77 -8.12
CA HIS A 111 -24.41 -0.89 -9.53
C HIS A 111 -24.41 0.48 -10.21
N ILE A 112 -23.47 0.64 -11.13
CA ILE A 112 -23.31 1.83 -11.94
C ILE A 112 -23.41 1.47 -13.43
N VAL A 113 -23.84 2.42 -14.24
CA VAL A 113 -23.94 2.28 -15.70
C VAL A 113 -22.97 3.25 -16.35
N LYS A 114 -22.19 2.75 -17.31
CA LYS A 114 -21.35 3.60 -18.17
C LYS A 114 -22.22 4.30 -19.20
N THR A 115 -22.05 5.60 -19.34
CA THR A 115 -22.86 6.45 -20.23
C THR A 115 -22.15 6.79 -21.53
N ILE A 116 -20.83 6.71 -21.58
CA ILE A 116 -20.07 6.90 -22.82
C ILE A 116 -19.84 5.55 -23.47
N TYR A 117 -20.31 5.44 -24.71
CA TYR A 117 -19.97 4.37 -25.64
C TYR A 117 -18.97 4.94 -26.63
N GLU A 118 -17.86 4.24 -26.86
CA GLU A 118 -17.03 4.50 -28.04
C GLU A 118 -17.94 4.43 -29.27
N VAL A 119 -18.02 5.54 -30.00
CA VAL A 119 -18.58 5.51 -31.35
C VAL A 119 -17.49 4.85 -32.19
N TYR A 120 -17.68 3.57 -32.50
CA TYR A 120 -16.83 2.89 -33.47
C TYR A 120 -17.01 3.60 -34.82
N GLU A 121 -15.99 4.31 -35.28
CA GLU A 121 -15.80 4.66 -36.70
C GLU A 121 -15.13 3.50 -37.44
#